data_AF-A0A958WAY8-F1
#
_entry.id   AF-A0A958WAY8-F1
#
_cell.length_a   1.000
_cell.length_b   1.000
_cell.length_c   1.000
_cell.angle_alpha   90.00
_cell.angle_beta   90.00
_cell.angle_gamma   90.00
#
_symmetry.space_group_name_H-M   'P 1'
#
loop_
_entity.id
_entity.type
_entity.pdbx_description
1 polymer ?
#
loop_
_entity_poly.entity_id
_entity_poly.type
_entity_poly.pdbx_seq_one_letter_code
_entity_poly.pdbx_strand_id
1 'polypeptide(L)' 'GFPMMGDFPDSYSVSVNANHSIVSKILKAKKEEEQTTLAKQAFDLAMLSQNMLSGKDLTDFIERSVHLIAKN' A
#
# COMPACT_ATOMS: atom_id res chain seq x y z
N GLY A 1 13.48 -32.58 -20.40
CA GLY A 1 12.60 -31.39 -20.36
C GLY A 1 12.11 -31.24 -18.94
N PHE A 2 12.14 -30.04 -18.38
CA PHE A 2 11.78 -29.81 -16.97
C PHE A 2 10.37 -29.20 -16.85
N PRO A 3 9.35 -29.98 -16.46
CA PRO A 3 7.99 -29.49 -16.21
C PRO A 3 7.84 -28.92 -14.78
N MET A 4 8.74 -28.01 -14.36
CA MET A 4 8.79 -27.53 -12.96
C MET A 4 8.72 -25.99 -12.82
N MET A 5 8.19 -25.29 -13.82
CA MET A 5 7.89 -23.85 -13.70
C MET A 5 6.41 -23.70 -13.30
N GLY A 6 6.04 -24.14 -12.09
CA GLY A 6 4.81 -23.67 -11.47
C GLY A 6 4.94 -22.18 -11.18
N ASP A 7 3.85 -21.42 -11.32
CA ASP A 7 3.79 -19.98 -11.06
C ASP A 7 4.58 -19.62 -9.80
N PHE A 8 5.74 -18.98 -10.00
CA PHE A 8 6.53 -18.49 -8.89
C PHE A 8 5.79 -17.29 -8.31
N PRO A 9 5.56 -17.22 -6.99
CA PRO A 9 4.86 -16.08 -6.41
C PRO A 9 5.65 -14.80 -6.68
N ASP A 10 4.93 -13.72 -7.02
CA ASP A 10 5.55 -12.42 -7.22
C ASP A 10 6.29 -11.98 -5.95
N SER A 11 7.54 -11.53 -6.12
CA SER A 11 8.33 -10.97 -5.04
C SER A 11 8.59 -9.49 -5.30
N TYR A 12 8.28 -8.66 -4.32
CA TYR A 12 8.39 -7.21 -4.42
C TYR A 12 9.46 -6.69 -3.46
N SER A 13 10.33 -5.81 -3.96
CA SER A 13 11.25 -5.05 -3.13
C SER A 13 10.60 -3.74 -2.72
N VAL A 14 10.45 -3.52 -1.42
CA VAL A 14 9.86 -2.31 -0.86
C VAL A 14 10.97 -1.51 -0.18
N SER A 15 11.15 -0.26 -0.62
CA SER A 15 12.07 0.70 0.01
C SER A 15 11.26 1.79 0.70
N VAL A 16 11.64 2.13 1.94
CA VAL A 16 10.91 3.11 2.76
C VAL A 16 11.76 4.36 2.97
N ASN A 17 11.21 5.53 2.65
CA ASN A 17 11.84 6.82 2.93
C ASN A 17 11.45 7.32 4.33
N ALA A 18 12.30 7.07 5.33
CA ALA A 18 12.07 7.48 6.72
C ALA A 18 11.95 9.00 6.92
N ASN A 19 12.51 9.80 6.00
CA ASN A 19 12.49 11.26 6.09
C ASN A 19 11.18 11.87 5.57
N HIS A 20 10.27 11.09 4.99
CA HIS A 20 9.01 11.60 4.47
C HIS A 20 7.99 11.85 5.60
N SER A 21 7.22 12.94 5.47
CA SER A 21 6.24 13.37 6.47
C SER A 21 5.17 12.32 6.75
N ILE A 22 4.83 11.48 5.76
CA ILE A 22 3.85 10.39 5.92
C ILE A 22 4.34 9.29 6.87
N VAL A 23 5.63 8.94 6.82
CA VAL A 23 6.21 7.91 7.70
C VAL A 23 6.24 8.42 9.13
N SER A 24 6.58 9.70 9.32
CA SER A 24 6.46 10.34 10.63
C SER A 24 5.03 10.33 11.17
N LYS A 25 4.00 10.50 10.32
CA LYS A 25 2.59 10.39 10.73
C LYS A 25 2.21 8.97 11.12
N ILE A 26 2.65 7.97 10.35
CA ILE A 26 2.44 6.54 10.64
C ILE A 26 3.05 6.17 12.01
N LEU A 27 4.27 6.64 12.29
CA LEU A 27 4.95 6.38 13.56
C LEU A 27 4.30 7.08 14.77
N LYS A 28 3.62 8.21 14.54
CA LYS A 28 2.94 8.99 15.59
C LYS A 28 1.49 8.56 15.82
N ALA A 29 0.94 7.70 14.97
CA ALA A 29 -0.43 7.18 15.13
C ALA A 29 -0.54 6.44 16.47
N LYS A 30 -1.56 6.79 17.27
CA LYS A 30 -1.74 6.22 18.63
C LYS A 30 -2.46 4.87 18.61
N LYS A 31 -3.25 4.61 17.57
CA LYS A 31 -4.03 3.39 17.40
C LYS A 31 -3.39 2.54 16.31
N GLU A 32 -3.27 1.24 16.58
CA GLU A 32 -2.71 0.27 15.64
C GLU A 32 -3.52 0.20 14.33
N GLU A 33 -4.84 0.31 14.42
CA GLU A 33 -5.73 0.35 13.25
C GLU A 33 -5.44 1.57 12.34
N GLU A 34 -5.20 2.73 12.93
CA GLU A 34 -4.89 3.96 12.20
C GLU A 34 -3.49 3.86 11.57
N GLN A 35 -2.53 3.32 12.31
CA GLN A 35 -1.19 3.05 11.80
C GLN A 35 -1.22 2.11 10.59
N THR A 36 -1.97 1.01 10.70
CA THR A 36 -2.13 0.01 9.63
C THR A 36 -2.81 0.62 8.41
N THR A 37 -3.84 1.44 8.62
CA THR A 37 -4.57 2.12 7.54
C THR A 37 -3.66 3.08 6.79
N LEU A 38 -2.87 3.89 7.48
CA LEU A 38 -1.93 4.84 6.87
C LEU A 38 -0.78 4.11 6.14
N ALA A 39 -0.26 3.02 6.72
CA ALA A 39 0.77 2.20 6.07
C ALA A 39 0.25 1.54 4.78
N LYS A 40 -0.95 0.95 4.83
CA LYS A 40 -1.60 0.36 3.65
C LYS A 40 -1.88 1.40 2.57
N GLN A 41 -2.33 2.60 2.96
CA GLN A 41 -2.52 3.71 2.04
C GLN A 41 -1.22 4.11 1.32
N ALA A 42 -0.10 4.20 2.05
CA ALA A 42 1.19 4.54 1.47
C ALA A 42 1.72 3.44 0.54
N PHE A 43 1.52 2.18 0.90
CA PHE A 43 1.91 1.02 0.08
C PHE A 43 1.11 0.96 -1.23
N ASP A 44 -0.22 1.06 -1.15
CA ASP A 44 -1.08 1.04 -2.34
C ASP A 44 -0.79 2.23 -3.27
N LEU A 45 -0.45 3.39 -2.70
CA LEU A 45 -0.01 4.55 -3.49
C LEU A 45 1.30 4.27 -4.24
N ALA A 46 2.26 3.58 -3.62
CA ALA A 46 3.49 3.17 -4.28
C ALA A 46 3.20 2.18 -5.42
N MET A 47 2.36 1.18 -5.16
CA MET A 47 1.92 0.22 -6.18
C MET A 47 1.21 0.90 -7.35
N LEU A 48 0.34 1.87 -7.08
CA LEU A 48 -0.33 2.68 -8.10
C LEU A 48 0.69 3.47 -8.93
N SER A 49 1.66 4.13 -8.29
CA SER A 49 2.68 4.91 -8.98
C SER A 49 3.55 4.09 -9.94
N GLN A 50 3.69 2.79 -9.65
CA GLN A 50 4.40 1.83 -10.48
C GLN A 50 3.49 1.12 -11.50
N ASN A 51 2.22 1.51 -11.63
CA ASN A 51 1.18 0.85 -12.43
C ASN A 51 0.94 -0.62 -12.07
N MET A 52 1.23 -1.00 -10.83
CA MET A 52 1.10 -2.37 -10.32
C MET A 52 -0.22 -2.60 -9.55
N LEU A 53 -0.91 -1.53 -9.17
CA LEU A 53 -2.22 -1.61 -8.51
C LEU A 53 -3.33 -1.67 -9.55
N SER A 54 -4.12 -2.76 -9.57
CA SER A 54 -5.17 -2.96 -10.56
C SER A 54 -6.36 -3.77 -10.02
N GLY A 55 -7.43 -3.85 -10.81
CA GLY A 55 -8.60 -4.66 -10.48
C GLY A 55 -9.25 -4.26 -9.15
N LYS A 56 -9.53 -5.26 -8.32
CA LYS A 56 -10.19 -5.06 -7.03
C LYS A 56 -9.36 -4.18 -6.08
N ASP A 57 -8.04 -4.36 -6.04
CA ASP A 57 -7.19 -3.62 -5.11
C ASP A 57 -7.14 -2.12 -5.44
N LEU A 58 -7.23 -1.77 -6.74
CA LEU A 58 -7.37 -0.38 -7.18
C LEU A 58 -8.70 0.22 -6.72
N THR A 59 -9.80 -0.50 -6.88
CA THR A 59 -11.13 -0.06 -6.41
C THR A 59 -11.13 0.17 -4.89
N ASP A 60 -10.63 -0.81 -4.13
CA ASP A 60 -10.53 -0.73 -2.66
C ASP A 60 -9.67 0.48 -2.22
N PHE A 61 -8.59 0.77 -2.94
CA PHE A 61 -7.74 1.94 -2.68
C PHE A 61 -8.48 3.25 -2.94
N ILE A 62 -9.22 3.35 -4.05
CA ILE A 62 -9.99 4.56 -4.39
C ILE A 62 -11.08 4.78 -3.33
N GLU A 63 -11.84 3.75 -2.96
CA GLU A 63 -12.91 3.86 -1.95
C GLU A 63 -12.37 4.35 -0.60
N ARG A 64 -11.26 3.76 -0.12
CA ARG A 64 -10.60 4.24 1.10
C ARG A 64 -10.12 5.67 0.97
N SER A 65 -9.53 6.04 -0.16
CA SER A 65 -9.00 7.39 -0.39
C SER A 65 -10.12 8.43 -0.31
N VAL A 66 -11.26 8.16 -0.95
CA VAL A 66 -12.46 9.01 -0.89
C VAL A 66 -12.98 9.10 0.53
N HIS A 67 -13.10 7.98 1.25
CA HIS A 67 -13.58 7.97 2.63
C HIS A 67 -12.65 8.74 3.58
N LEU A 68 -11.33 8.66 3.41
CA LEU A 68 -10.36 9.41 4.21
C LEU A 68 -10.45 10.92 3.96
N ILE A 69 -10.67 11.34 2.71
CA ILE A 69 -10.85 12.75 2.35
C ILE A 69 -12.17 13.28 2.93
N ALA A 70 -13.25 12.50 2.83
CA ALA A 70 -14.58 12.90 3.30
C ALA A 70 -14.75 12.94 4.83
N LYS A 71 -13.83 12.30 5.58
CA LYS A 71 -13.85 12.29 7.06
C LYS A 71 -13.21 13.54 7.69
N ASN A 72 -12.58 14.40 6.89
CA ASN A 72 -11.93 15.64 7.33
C ASN A 72 -12.83 16.86 7.17
#